data_AF-A0A8S3U7W6-F1
#
_entry.id   AF-A0A8S3U7W6-F1
#
_cell.length_a   1.000
_cell.length_b   1.000
_cell.length_c   1.000
_cell.angle_alpha   90.00
_cell.angle_beta   90.00
_cell.angle_gamma   90.00
#
_symmetry.space_group_name_H-M   'P 1'
#
loop_
_entity.id
_entity.type
_entity.pdbx_description
1 polymer ?
#
loop_
_entity_poly.entity_id
_entity_poly.type
_entity_poly.pdbx_seq_one_letter_code
_entity_poly.pdbx_strand_id
1 'polypeptide(L)'
;MYDFRCSNHKILDLAYYDEKTLSLLLVEDTTDQLPVLVQLALSVITDDVYTVLGTNGDIQSQVNCIDVGSAIESNCFRKLENMKACGFALFSSRRRVRIFWMDAEEEEEDEDDEIDGSGIEEGGNLISQERTLDDTPEDTDMEAEANKENTSFSSPLS
;
A
#
# COMPACT_ATOMS: atom_id res chain seq x y z
N MET A 1 29.42 9.51 -0.95
CA MET A 1 28.64 8.84 0.13
C MET A 1 28.30 7.46 -0.42
N TYR A 2 28.78 6.38 0.20
CA TYR A 2 28.51 5.03 -0.34
C TYR A 2 27.07 4.66 0.02
N ASP A 3 26.21 4.52 -0.99
CA ASP A 3 24.87 3.99 -0.81
C ASP A 3 24.99 2.50 -0.46
N PHE A 4 24.79 2.17 0.81
CA PHE A 4 24.81 0.79 1.28
C PHE A 4 23.57 0.08 0.76
N ARG A 5 23.71 -0.62 -0.36
CA ARG A 5 22.66 -1.52 -0.85
C ARG A 5 22.46 -2.64 0.16
N CYS A 6 21.25 -2.76 0.70
CA CYS A 6 20.89 -3.91 1.53
C CYS A 6 20.93 -5.19 0.67
N SER A 7 21.60 -6.23 1.16
CA SER A 7 21.71 -7.51 0.45
C SER A 7 20.64 -8.53 0.88
N ASN A 8 19.92 -8.28 1.97
CA ASN A 8 18.99 -9.23 2.57
C ASN A 8 17.66 -8.55 2.86
N HIS A 9 16.59 -9.16 2.36
CA HIS A 9 15.24 -8.67 2.54
C HIS A 9 14.34 -9.77 3.07
N LYS A 10 13.31 -9.41 3.82
CA LYS A 10 12.24 -10.31 4.25
C LYS A 10 10.94 -9.91 3.57
N ILE A 11 10.16 -10.88 3.11
CA ILE A 11 8.83 -10.62 2.56
C ILE A 11 7.87 -10.37 3.73
N LEU A 12 7.22 -9.22 3.72
CA LEU A 12 6.16 -8.85 4.66
C LEU A 12 4.78 -9.24 4.14
N ASP A 13 4.53 -9.00 2.86
CA ASP A 13 3.24 -9.27 2.22
C ASP A 13 3.42 -9.41 0.70
N LEU A 14 2.45 -10.04 0.05
CA LEU A 14 2.41 -10.21 -1.40
C LEU A 14 0.98 -10.18 -1.91
N ALA A 15 0.79 -9.56 -3.07
CA ALA A 15 -0.50 -9.51 -3.75
C ALA A 15 -0.29 -9.48 -5.27
N TYR A 16 -1.26 -9.98 -6.03
CA TYR A 16 -1.28 -9.76 -7.47
C TYR A 16 -1.64 -8.30 -7.74
N TYR A 17 -0.82 -7.62 -8.54
CA TYR A 17 -1.19 -6.33 -9.12
C TYR A 17 -2.14 -6.56 -10.29
N ASP A 18 -1.74 -7.46 -11.20
CA ASP A 18 -2.50 -7.91 -12.35
C ASP A 18 -2.19 -9.39 -12.66
N GLU A 19 -2.58 -9.88 -13.83
CA GLU A 19 -2.35 -11.26 -14.27
C GLU A 19 -0.88 -11.61 -14.55
N LYS A 20 -0.01 -10.60 -14.66
CA LYS A 20 1.39 -10.72 -15.10
C LYS A 20 2.38 -10.18 -14.08
N THR A 21 1.91 -9.55 -13.02
CA THR A 21 2.74 -8.77 -12.10
C THR A 21 2.35 -9.05 -10.65
N LEU A 22 3.36 -9.38 -9.84
CA LEU A 22 3.23 -9.58 -8.40
C LEU A 22 3.76 -8.34 -7.67
N SER A 23 2.94 -7.74 -6.81
CA SER A 23 3.38 -6.74 -5.85
C SER A 23 3.92 -7.42 -4.61
N LEU A 24 5.17 -7.12 -4.26
CA LEU A 24 5.87 -7.62 -3.09
C LEU A 24 6.13 -6.45 -2.14
N LEU A 25 5.74 -6.62 -0.88
CA LEU A 25 6.18 -5.74 0.19
C LEU A 25 7.32 -6.41 0.94
N LEU A 26 8.50 -5.85 0.83
CA LEU A 26 9.72 -6.32 1.47
C LEU A 26 10.11 -5.41 2.64
N VAL A 27 10.99 -5.91 3.50
CA VAL A 27 11.70 -5.10 4.50
C VAL A 27 13.18 -5.42 4.44
N GLU A 28 14.01 -4.38 4.39
CA GLU A 28 15.46 -4.51 4.50
C GLU A 28 15.83 -5.11 5.87
N ASP A 29 16.74 -6.10 5.89
CA ASP A 29 17.27 -6.68 7.13
C ASP A 29 18.39 -5.80 7.71
N THR A 30 18.06 -4.52 7.92
CA THR A 30 18.92 -3.49 8.51
C THR A 30 18.32 -3.00 9.83
N THR A 31 19.09 -2.19 10.58
CA THR A 31 18.61 -1.59 11.83
C THR A 31 17.33 -0.77 11.63
N ASP A 32 17.20 -0.11 10.48
CA ASP A 32 16.10 0.80 10.19
C ASP A 32 14.84 0.08 9.70
N GLN A 33 14.96 -1.20 9.29
CA GLN A 33 13.85 -2.02 8.77
C GLN A 33 13.04 -1.27 7.72
N LEU A 34 13.73 -0.71 6.73
CA LEU A 34 13.11 0.13 5.71
C LEU A 34 12.22 -0.74 4.81
N PRO A 35 10.91 -0.42 4.67
CA PRO A 35 10.06 -1.16 3.76
C PRO A 35 10.36 -0.80 2.30
N VAL A 36 10.31 -1.80 1.43
CA VAL A 36 10.53 -1.65 -0.01
C VAL A 36 9.34 -2.27 -0.74
N LEU A 37 8.72 -1.51 -1.63
CA LEU A 37 7.65 -1.98 -2.48
C LEU A 37 8.24 -2.35 -3.84
N VAL A 38 7.97 -3.57 -4.32
CA VAL A 38 8.53 -4.11 -5.55
C VAL A 38 7.42 -4.65 -6.45
N GLN A 39 7.49 -4.38 -7.74
CA GLN A 39 6.71 -5.02 -8.79
C GLN A 39 7.59 -6.07 -9.48
N LEU A 40 7.17 -7.33 -9.42
CA LEU A 40 7.87 -8.44 -10.06
C LEU A 40 7.03 -8.99 -11.20
N ALA A 41 7.53 -8.86 -12.43
CA ALA A 41 6.93 -9.51 -13.58
C ALA A 41 7.01 -11.04 -13.43
N LEU A 42 5.88 -11.72 -13.54
CA LEU A 42 5.79 -13.17 -13.43
C LEU A 42 6.61 -13.87 -14.53
N SER A 43 6.83 -13.21 -15.67
CA SER A 43 7.71 -13.72 -16.73
C SER A 43 9.13 -14.05 -16.25
N VAL A 44 9.61 -13.36 -15.20
CA VAL A 44 10.93 -13.57 -14.59
C VAL A 44 11.01 -14.90 -13.81
N ILE A 45 9.87 -15.41 -13.33
CA ILE A 45 9.78 -16.66 -12.55
C ILE A 45 9.19 -17.83 -13.34
N THR A 46 8.57 -17.57 -14.50
CA THR A 46 7.84 -18.60 -15.27
C THR A 46 8.72 -19.46 -16.18
N ASP A 47 10.03 -19.24 -16.24
CA ASP A 47 10.93 -20.14 -16.98
C ASP A 47 11.01 -21.50 -16.28
N ASP A 48 10.11 -22.42 -16.67
CA ASP A 48 10.05 -23.90 -16.61
C ASP A 48 10.61 -24.68 -15.40
N VAL A 49 11.16 -24.04 -14.38
CA VAL A 49 11.78 -24.67 -13.21
C VAL A 49 10.78 -24.69 -12.06
N TYR A 50 9.57 -25.22 -12.32
CA TYR A 50 8.71 -25.58 -11.18
C TYR A 50 9.35 -26.77 -10.48
N THR A 51 9.53 -26.65 -9.17
CA THR A 51 9.98 -27.77 -8.36
C THR A 51 8.78 -28.65 -8.07
N VAL A 52 8.77 -29.87 -8.60
CA VAL A 52 7.78 -30.88 -8.20
C VAL A 52 8.11 -31.34 -6.79
N LEU A 53 7.34 -30.89 -5.82
CA LEU A 53 7.46 -31.33 -4.44
C LEU A 53 6.73 -32.67 -4.26
N GLY A 54 7.39 -33.64 -3.64
CA GLY A 54 6.74 -34.87 -3.19
C GLY A 54 5.84 -34.58 -1.98
N THR A 55 4.78 -35.37 -1.77
CA THR A 55 3.79 -35.15 -0.69
C THR A 55 4.38 -35.14 0.73
N ASN A 56 5.59 -35.69 0.92
CA ASN A 56 6.26 -35.83 2.21
C ASN A 56 7.64 -35.13 2.23
N GLY A 57 7.95 -34.31 1.22
CA GLY A 57 9.23 -33.64 1.11
C GLY A 57 9.32 -32.39 1.98
N ASP A 58 10.50 -32.14 2.56
CA ASP A 58 10.81 -30.85 3.18
C ASP A 58 11.02 -29.80 2.08
N ILE A 59 10.08 -28.86 2.00
CA ILE A 59 10.05 -27.76 1.03
C ILE A 59 11.39 -27.00 1.03
N GLN A 60 12.01 -26.80 2.19
CA GLN A 60 13.25 -26.02 2.28
C GLN A 60 14.43 -26.69 1.59
N SER A 61 14.45 -28.03 1.56
CA SER A 61 15.54 -28.81 0.95
C SER A 61 15.33 -29.10 -0.54
N GLN A 62 14.13 -28.89 -1.05
CA GLN A 62 13.73 -29.35 -2.38
C GLN A 62 13.47 -28.22 -3.37
N VAL A 63 13.21 -26.99 -2.91
CA VAL A 63 12.89 -25.86 -3.79
C VAL A 63 14.15 -25.29 -4.43
N ASN A 64 14.11 -25.13 -5.75
CA ASN A 64 15.12 -24.37 -6.48
C ASN A 64 14.97 -22.88 -6.17
N CYS A 65 16.04 -22.26 -5.67
CA CYS A 65 16.10 -20.81 -5.47
C CYS A 65 16.58 -20.14 -6.76
N ILE A 66 15.89 -19.09 -7.20
CA ILE A 66 16.25 -18.28 -8.36
C ILE A 66 16.56 -16.87 -7.86
N ASP A 67 17.71 -16.32 -8.26
CA ASP A 67 18.01 -14.92 -8.03
C ASP A 67 17.32 -14.06 -9.09
N VAL A 68 16.24 -13.39 -8.67
CA VAL A 68 15.46 -12.48 -9.52
C VAL A 68 15.94 -11.02 -9.43
N GLY A 69 16.90 -10.71 -8.55
CA GLY A 69 17.33 -9.34 -8.28
C GLY A 69 17.87 -8.61 -9.51
N SER A 70 18.56 -9.33 -10.39
CA SER A 70 19.10 -8.78 -11.64
C SER A 70 18.05 -8.51 -12.73
N ALA A 71 16.85 -9.09 -12.60
CA ALA A 71 15.75 -8.95 -13.55
C ALA A 71 14.72 -7.89 -13.12
N ILE A 72 14.86 -7.32 -11.91
CA ILE A 72 14.00 -6.24 -11.43
C ILE A 72 14.58 -4.91 -11.93
N GLU A 73 13.81 -4.21 -12.75
CA GLU A 73 14.17 -2.88 -13.26
C GLU A 73 14.13 -1.83 -12.13
N SER A 74 14.89 -0.74 -12.27
CA SER A 74 15.02 0.29 -11.23
C SER A 74 13.73 1.06 -10.95
N ASN A 75 12.84 1.16 -11.93
CA ASN A 75 11.50 1.74 -11.79
C ASN A 75 10.49 0.76 -11.17
N CYS A 76 10.82 -0.53 -11.07
CA CYS A 76 9.95 -1.56 -10.52
C CYS A 76 10.08 -1.70 -8.99
N PHE A 77 10.84 -0.82 -8.33
CA PHE A 77 10.85 -0.80 -6.87
C PHE A 77 10.95 0.62 -6.30
N ARG A 78 10.41 0.79 -5.10
CA ARG A 78 10.45 2.06 -4.37
C ARG A 78 10.68 1.80 -2.88
N LYS A 79 11.64 2.53 -2.30
CA LYS A 79 11.83 2.60 -0.85
C LYS A 79 10.74 3.45 -0.23
N LEU A 80 10.13 2.96 0.84
CA LEU A 80 9.00 3.62 1.49
C LEU A 80 9.48 4.44 2.68
N GLU A 81 9.99 5.64 2.39
CA GLU A 81 10.51 6.52 3.42
C GLU A 81 9.43 7.05 4.36
N ASN A 82 9.83 7.27 5.62
CA ASN A 82 8.96 7.81 6.66
C ASN A 82 7.66 7.00 6.85
N MET A 83 7.70 5.69 6.60
CA MET A 83 6.57 4.79 6.75
C MET A 83 7.00 3.45 7.35
N LYS A 84 6.12 2.90 8.20
CA LYS A 84 6.18 1.50 8.64
C LYS A 84 5.05 0.75 7.96
N ALA A 85 5.35 0.12 6.83
CA ALA A 85 4.39 -0.70 6.11
C ALA A 85 4.37 -2.12 6.71
N CYS A 86 3.18 -2.69 6.84
CA CYS A 86 3.00 -4.05 7.40
C CYS A 86 2.14 -4.95 6.51
N GLY A 87 1.68 -4.45 5.37
CA GLY A 87 0.93 -5.23 4.38
C GLY A 87 0.10 -4.35 3.47
N PHE A 88 -0.38 -4.95 2.39
CA PHE A 88 -1.35 -4.38 1.47
C PHE A 88 -2.71 -4.25 2.16
N ALA A 89 -3.42 -3.17 1.88
CA ALA A 89 -4.70 -2.88 2.52
C ALA A 89 -5.86 -3.50 1.75
N LEU A 90 -6.61 -4.40 2.40
CA LEU A 90 -7.92 -4.88 1.96
C LEU A 90 -9.01 -4.19 2.79
N PHE A 91 -9.33 -2.93 2.50
CA PHE A 91 -10.49 -2.14 2.99
C PHE A 91 -10.98 -2.25 4.45
N SER A 92 -10.23 -2.90 5.36
CA SER A 92 -10.69 -3.22 6.71
C SER A 92 -9.80 -2.51 7.73
N SER A 93 -10.29 -1.39 8.25
CA SER A 93 -9.90 -0.80 9.53
C SER A 93 -8.38 -0.69 9.81
N ARG A 94 -7.61 -0.10 8.88
CA ARG A 94 -6.23 0.34 9.19
C ARG A 94 -6.20 1.86 9.37
N ARG A 95 -5.53 2.33 10.42
CA ARG A 95 -5.52 3.75 10.83
C ARG A 95 -4.75 4.66 9.87
N ARG A 96 -3.85 4.11 9.04
CA ARG A 96 -3.04 4.86 8.07
C ARG A 96 -2.86 4.01 6.81
N VAL A 97 -3.24 4.59 5.67
CA VAL A 97 -3.10 3.98 4.34
C VAL A 97 -2.42 5.02 3.45
N ARG A 98 -1.47 4.59 2.62
CA ARG A 98 -0.91 5.39 1.53
C ARG A 98 -1.26 4.69 0.22
N ILE A 99 -1.61 5.47 -0.79
CA ILE A 99 -1.93 4.99 -2.13
C ILE A 99 -0.76 5.41 -3.01
N PHE A 100 -0.25 4.46 -3.79
CA PHE A 100 0.82 4.68 -4.75
C PHE A 100 0.30 4.32 -6.13
N TRP A 101 0.53 5.20 -7.09
CA TRP A 101 0.28 4.92 -8.51
C TRP A 101 1.57 4.36 -9.08
N MET A 102 1.50 3.14 -9.63
CA MET A 102 2.68 2.43 -10.15
C MET A 102 3.01 2.76 -11.60
N ASP A 103 2.02 3.25 -12.35
CA ASP A 103 2.13 3.47 -13.81
C ASP A 103 2.49 4.91 -14.18
N ALA A 104 2.69 5.79 -13.19
CA ALA A 104 3.15 7.14 -13.42
C ALA A 104 4.68 7.14 -13.29
N GLU A 105 5.40 7.26 -14.40
CA GLU A 105 6.81 7.66 -14.36
C GLU A 105 6.89 8.93 -13.50
N GLU A 106 7.65 8.86 -12.42
CA GLU A 106 7.86 10.00 -11.53
C GLU A 106 8.64 11.03 -12.35
N GLU A 107 7.93 12.01 -12.91
CA GLU A 107 8.56 13.19 -13.50
C GLU A 107 9.46 13.76 -12.39
N GLU A 108 10.78 13.62 -12.55
CA GLU A 108 11.74 14.23 -11.65
C GLU A 108 11.41 15.72 -11.61
N GLU A 109 10.86 16.19 -10.49
CA GLU A 109 10.74 17.62 -10.24
C GLU A 109 12.17 18.15 -10.20
N ASP A 110 12.59 18.78 -11.30
CA ASP A 110 13.78 19.62 -11.35
C ASP A 110 13.62 20.67 -10.23
N GLU A 111 14.23 20.42 -9.06
CA GLU A 111 14.49 21.43 -8.05
C GLU A 111 15.52 22.42 -8.64
N ASP A 112 15.07 23.25 -9.58
CA ASP A 112 15.85 24.34 -10.13
C ASP A 112 16.03 25.41 -9.04
N ASP A 113 17.31 25.66 -8.79
CA ASP A 113 17.89 26.50 -7.76
C ASP A 113 17.36 27.95 -7.71
N GLU A 114 17.28 28.47 -6.48
CA GLU A 114 17.54 29.87 -6.06
C GLU A 114 17.25 31.02 -7.05
N ILE A 115 16.12 31.71 -6.86
CA ILE A 115 16.07 33.17 -7.10
C ILE A 115 16.22 33.90 -5.76
N ASP A 116 17.45 34.31 -5.50
CA ASP A 116 17.83 35.38 -4.58
C ASP A 116 17.07 36.67 -4.95
N GLY A 117 16.08 37.01 -4.14
CA GLY A 117 15.25 38.21 -4.25
C GLY A 117 15.37 39.07 -3.00
N SER A 118 16.56 39.63 -2.77
CA SER A 118 16.79 40.71 -1.79
C SER A 118 15.67 41.77 -1.80
N GLY A 119 15.21 42.13 -0.60
CA GLY A 119 13.85 42.62 -0.38
C GLY A 119 13.52 44.05 -0.79
N ILE A 120 12.22 44.33 -0.76
CA ILE A 120 11.62 45.65 -0.54
C ILE A 120 10.38 45.45 0.34
N GLU A 121 10.38 46.13 1.49
CA GLU A 121 9.25 46.29 2.41
C GLU A 121 8.14 47.16 1.79
N GLU A 122 6.90 46.98 2.30
CA GLU A 122 5.68 47.82 2.21
C GLU A 122 4.49 46.92 1.80
N GLY A 123 3.58 46.51 2.68
CA GLY A 123 2.73 47.36 3.51
C GLY A 123 1.36 47.49 2.82
N GLY A 124 0.35 46.71 3.24
CA GLY A 124 -1.01 46.90 2.71
C GLY A 124 -2.01 45.74 2.85
N ASN A 125 -2.60 45.63 4.05
CA ASN A 125 -4.05 45.60 4.28
C ASN A 125 -4.96 44.69 3.40
N LEU A 126 -5.61 43.70 4.02
CA LEU A 126 -7.07 43.67 4.29
C LEU A 126 -7.55 42.23 4.57
N ILE A 127 -7.91 42.01 5.84
CA ILE A 127 -8.78 40.92 6.29
C ILE A 127 -10.23 41.31 6.01
N SER A 128 -10.93 40.49 5.23
CA SER A 128 -12.39 40.39 5.05
C SER A 128 -12.59 39.16 4.15
N GLN A 129 -13.46 38.18 4.37
CA GLN A 129 -14.79 38.20 4.95
C GLN A 129 -15.21 36.74 5.24
N GLU A 130 -15.73 36.49 6.44
CA GLU A 130 -16.68 35.41 6.68
C GLU A 130 -17.94 35.62 5.82
N ARG A 131 -18.48 34.52 5.27
CA ARG A 131 -19.91 34.15 5.24
C ARG A 131 -20.15 32.96 4.32
N THR A 132 -20.80 31.93 4.87
CA THR A 132 -22.06 31.31 4.36
C THR A 132 -22.47 30.25 5.38
N LEU A 133 -23.56 30.46 6.14
CA LEU A 133 -24.95 30.02 5.86
C LEU A 133 -25.01 28.47 5.91
N ASP A 134 -25.84 27.80 6.70
CA ASP A 134 -27.23 28.05 7.04
C ASP A 134 -27.62 27.03 8.15
N ASP A 135 -28.12 27.50 9.30
CA ASP A 135 -28.69 26.63 10.35
C ASP A 135 -30.21 26.65 10.16
N THR A 136 -30.75 25.58 9.57
CA THR A 136 -32.18 25.25 9.65
C THR A 136 -32.36 23.97 10.46
N PRO A 137 -33.15 23.98 11.54
CA PRO A 137 -33.54 22.77 12.25
C PRO A 137 -34.81 22.20 11.60
N GLU A 138 -34.79 20.92 11.22
CA GLU A 138 -36.03 20.18 10.99
C GLU A 138 -36.02 18.89 11.82
N ASP A 139 -37.03 18.86 12.69
CA ASP A 139 -37.47 17.76 13.51
C ASP A 139 -37.68 16.48 12.68
N THR A 140 -37.29 15.34 13.23
CA THR A 140 -38.07 14.11 13.03
C THR A 140 -37.97 13.24 14.27
N ASP A 141 -38.87 13.52 15.20
CA ASP A 141 -39.40 12.53 16.14
C ASP A 141 -40.01 11.37 15.33
N MET A 142 -39.51 10.16 15.51
CA MET A 142 -40.29 8.96 15.22
C MET A 142 -39.98 7.90 16.26
N GLU A 143 -40.97 7.71 17.12
CA GLU A 143 -41.03 6.79 18.23
C GLU A 143 -40.71 5.35 17.81
N ALA A 144 -39.84 4.71 18.58
CA ALA A 144 -39.62 3.28 18.52
C ALA A 144 -40.66 2.58 19.39
N GLU A 145 -41.74 2.07 18.79
CA GLU A 145 -42.58 1.07 19.45
C GLU A 145 -42.90 -0.14 18.56
N ALA A 146 -42.40 -1.27 19.06
CA ALA A 146 -43.04 -2.59 19.12
C ALA A 146 -43.88 -3.08 17.93
N ASN A 147 -43.41 -4.17 17.31
CA ASN A 147 -44.34 -5.26 17.03
C ASN A 147 -43.74 -6.61 17.43
N LYS A 148 -44.34 -7.19 18.47
CA LYS A 148 -44.32 -8.62 18.77
C LYS A 148 -45.25 -9.28 17.75
N GLU A 149 -44.87 -10.45 17.23
CA GLU A 149 -45.66 -11.70 17.29
C GLU A 149 -45.17 -12.72 16.25
N ASN A 150 -44.75 -13.87 16.79
CA ASN A 150 -44.95 -15.24 16.31
C ASN A 150 -45.06 -15.53 14.80
N THR A 151 -44.30 -16.52 14.34
CA THR A 151 -44.89 -17.85 14.10
C THR A 151 -43.83 -18.93 14.11
N SER A 152 -44.10 -19.93 14.93
CA SER A 152 -43.46 -21.23 15.01
C SER A 152 -43.54 -21.95 13.66
N PHE A 153 -42.46 -22.61 13.25
CA PHE A 153 -42.56 -23.78 12.38
C PHE A 153 -41.87 -24.96 13.05
N SER A 154 -42.71 -25.89 13.48
CA SER A 154 -42.40 -27.21 13.98
C SER A 154 -42.11 -28.17 12.82
N SER A 155 -40.93 -28.80 12.87
CA SER A 155 -40.66 -30.25 12.67
C SER A 155 -40.92 -30.86 11.26
N PRO A 156 -40.52 -32.13 10.97
CA PRO A 156 -39.77 -33.12 11.74
C PRO A 156 -38.59 -33.80 10.99
N LEU A 157 -37.99 -34.74 11.72
CA LEU A 157 -36.91 -35.66 11.38
C LEU A 157 -37.09 -36.47 10.07
N SER A 158 -35.96 -36.79 9.45
CA SER A 158 -35.54 -38.17 9.14
C SER A 158 -34.05 -38.20 8.85
#